data_AF-A0A8B8JSZ5-F1
#
_entry.id   AF-A0A8B8JSZ5-F1
#
_cell.length_a   1.000
_cell.length_b   1.000
_cell.length_c   1.000
_cell.angle_alpha   90.00
_cell.angle_beta   90.00
_cell.angle_gamma   90.00
#
_symmetry.space_group_name_H-M   'P 1'
#
loop_
_entity.id
_entity.type
_entity.pdbx_description
1 polymer ?
#
loop_
_entity_poly.entity_id
_entity_poly.type
_entity_poly.pdbx_seq_one_letter_code
_entity_poly.pdbx_strand_id
1 'polypeptide(L)'
;MKEEEEGGFTRLASFACDCEPFSEEDIEAIEASISNLRKKRPFSHRSPRRRRLPLSLHALQHPNAAAAASFSPSRGYSSMRLPVMKFSGEIMYSRTFDDVEKAATKLLKILEDKKREMTRIAVGFDIEWRPTFRKGVPPGKVAVMQICGDTSHCHVLHLIHSGIPRNLQLLLEDPTVLKVGAGIGGDAGKIFRDYNISVKGVEDLSFHANQKLGGGPLKWGLASLTEKLLSRQLNVPDLLIVSQIPYGRLRWL
;
A
#
# COMPACT_ATOMS: atom_id res chain seq x y z
N MET A 1 -20.12 -54.10 22.99
CA MET A 1 -21.01 -53.29 23.85
C MET A 1 -20.23 -52.04 24.23
N LYS A 2 -20.80 -50.86 23.98
CA LYS A 2 -20.29 -49.52 24.32
C LYS A 2 -19.01 -49.10 23.55
N GLU A 3 -18.96 -48.03 22.76
CA GLU A 3 -19.53 -46.64 22.85
C GLU A 3 -18.68 -45.79 23.82
N GLU A 4 -17.92 -44.80 23.31
CA GLU A 4 -18.26 -43.35 23.17
C GLU A 4 -17.98 -42.54 24.46
N GLU A 5 -17.62 -41.24 24.47
CA GLU A 5 -17.12 -40.32 23.41
C GLU A 5 -15.87 -39.59 23.98
N GLU A 6 -15.34 -38.40 23.61
CA GLU A 6 -15.71 -37.24 22.75
C GLU A 6 -14.40 -36.64 22.18
N GLY A 7 -14.46 -35.64 21.28
CA GLY A 7 -13.30 -34.82 20.92
C GLY A 7 -13.39 -34.09 19.56
N GLY A 8 -14.55 -33.52 19.23
CA GLY A 8 -14.88 -33.08 17.88
C GLY A 8 -14.00 -31.94 17.32
N PHE A 9 -13.10 -32.25 16.38
CA PHE A 9 -12.37 -31.24 15.61
C PHE A 9 -13.32 -30.52 14.64
N THR A 10 -13.93 -29.44 15.12
CA THR A 10 -14.84 -28.61 14.32
C THR A 10 -14.10 -27.93 13.18
N ARG A 11 -14.36 -28.43 11.97
CA ARG A 11 -13.81 -27.98 10.68
C ARG A 11 -14.24 -26.53 10.40
N LEU A 12 -13.49 -25.56 10.95
CA LEU A 12 -13.70 -24.14 10.70
C LEU A 12 -13.72 -23.87 9.19
N ALA A 13 -14.68 -23.06 8.76
CA ALA A 13 -15.04 -22.95 7.35
C ALA A 13 -13.86 -22.45 6.50
N SER A 14 -13.49 -23.25 5.51
CA SER A 14 -12.69 -22.81 4.38
C SER A 14 -13.51 -21.81 3.57
N PHE A 15 -13.33 -20.52 3.84
CA PHE A 15 -13.84 -19.45 2.99
C PHE A 15 -13.06 -19.42 1.68
N ALA A 16 -13.40 -20.34 0.77
CA ALA A 16 -13.15 -20.14 -0.64
C ALA A 16 -13.87 -18.86 -1.05
N CYS A 17 -13.11 -17.83 -1.41
CA CYS A 17 -13.64 -16.57 -1.91
C CYS A 17 -13.37 -16.56 -3.41
N ASP A 18 -14.42 -16.72 -4.21
CA ASP A 18 -14.33 -16.82 -5.67
C ASP A 18 -13.93 -15.47 -6.28
N CYS A 19 -12.63 -15.21 -6.24
CA CYS A 19 -11.94 -14.08 -6.84
C CYS A 19 -10.61 -14.62 -7.35
N GLU A 20 -10.59 -14.99 -8.62
CA GLU A 20 -9.37 -15.39 -9.34
C GLU A 20 -8.22 -14.39 -9.06
N PRO A 21 -6.96 -14.84 -9.04
CA PRO A 21 -5.82 -13.92 -9.10
C PRO A 21 -5.94 -13.06 -10.37
N PHE A 22 -5.27 -11.91 -10.38
CA PHE A 22 -5.14 -11.09 -11.60
C PHE A 22 -4.75 -11.99 -12.78
N SER A 23 -5.58 -12.02 -13.82
CA SER A 23 -5.31 -12.85 -14.98
C SER A 23 -4.13 -12.29 -15.77
N GLU A 24 -3.61 -13.09 -16.71
CA GLU A 24 -2.58 -12.59 -17.62
C GLU A 24 -3.11 -11.37 -18.42
N GLU A 25 -4.41 -11.29 -18.70
CA GLU A 25 -5.03 -10.11 -19.35
C GLU A 25 -5.08 -8.87 -18.44
N ASP A 26 -5.27 -9.02 -17.12
CA ASP A 26 -5.14 -7.91 -16.16
C ASP A 26 -3.68 -7.40 -16.11
N ILE A 27 -2.70 -8.32 -16.13
CA ILE A 27 -1.27 -7.98 -16.15
C ILE A 27 -0.91 -7.27 -17.47
N GLU A 28 -1.32 -7.82 -18.60
CA GLU A 28 -1.18 -7.19 -19.92
C GLU A 28 -1.90 -5.83 -19.98
N ALA A 29 -3.07 -5.66 -19.36
CA ALA A 29 -3.78 -4.38 -19.33
C ALA A 29 -3.01 -3.28 -18.55
N ILE A 30 -2.28 -3.65 -17.50
CA ILE A 30 -1.38 -2.75 -16.76
C ILE A 30 -0.17 -2.38 -17.63
N GLU A 31 0.47 -3.36 -18.27
CA GLU A 31 1.60 -3.15 -19.19
C GLU A 31 1.20 -2.31 -20.43
N ALA A 32 0.02 -2.58 -21.01
CA ALA A 32 -0.59 -1.84 -22.10
C ALA A 32 -0.94 -0.41 -21.69
N SER A 33 -1.41 -0.20 -20.46
CA SER A 33 -1.65 1.15 -19.92
C SER A 33 -0.34 1.94 -19.82
N ILE A 34 0.74 1.32 -19.35
CA ILE A 34 2.08 1.92 -19.29
C ILE A 34 2.63 2.20 -20.70
N SER A 35 2.49 1.27 -21.65
CA SER A 35 3.03 1.43 -23.01
C SER A 35 2.23 2.44 -23.86
N ASN A 36 0.92 2.55 -23.67
CA ASN A 36 0.09 3.55 -24.36
C ASN A 36 0.28 4.97 -23.80
N LEU A 37 0.72 5.12 -22.55
CA LEU A 37 1.19 6.41 -22.02
C LEU A 37 2.50 6.85 -22.70
N ARG A 38 3.45 5.93 -22.90
CA ARG A 38 4.71 6.20 -23.65
C ARG A 38 4.47 6.69 -25.08
N LYS A 39 3.40 6.23 -25.75
CA LYS A 39 3.03 6.66 -27.12
C LYS A 39 2.46 8.09 -27.19
N LYS A 40 2.17 8.77 -26.06
CA LYS A 40 1.49 10.08 -26.02
C LYS A 40 2.35 11.23 -25.48
N ARG A 41 3.42 11.61 -26.21
CA ARG A 41 3.89 13.02 -26.45
C ARG A 41 5.34 13.10 -26.98
N PRO A 42 5.62 13.97 -27.98
CA PRO A 42 6.90 14.68 -28.06
C PRO A 42 6.93 15.87 -27.08
N PHE A 43 8.11 16.32 -26.68
CA PHE A 43 8.30 17.47 -25.78
C PHE A 43 8.18 18.82 -26.51
N SER A 44 7.76 19.86 -25.77
CA SER A 44 8.07 21.26 -26.12
C SER A 44 8.38 22.06 -24.85
N HIS A 45 9.46 22.86 -24.89
CA HIS A 45 9.90 23.67 -23.76
C HIS A 45 9.24 25.06 -23.75
N ARG A 46 8.49 25.39 -22.69
CA ARG A 46 8.34 26.76 -22.18
C ARG A 46 8.29 26.79 -20.65
N SER A 47 9.07 27.69 -20.05
CA SER A 47 9.20 27.88 -18.60
C SER A 47 8.37 29.06 -18.07
N PRO A 48 7.66 28.94 -16.94
CA PRO A 48 7.11 30.09 -16.20
C PRO A 48 8.02 30.57 -15.06
N ARG A 49 7.95 31.88 -14.71
CA ARG A 49 8.67 32.50 -13.58
C ARG A 49 7.84 32.49 -12.27
N ARG A 50 8.45 32.91 -11.16
CA ARG A 50 7.90 32.90 -9.77
C ARG A 50 6.64 33.77 -9.54
N ARG A 51 5.76 33.25 -8.65
CA ARG A 51 4.99 33.90 -7.55
C ARG A 51 4.58 35.39 -7.66
N ARG A 52 3.28 35.67 -7.45
CA ARG A 52 2.72 36.30 -6.21
C ARG A 52 1.18 36.28 -6.23
N LEU A 53 0.54 36.56 -5.09
CA LEU A 53 -0.91 36.82 -4.96
C LEU A 53 -1.20 38.33 -5.08
N PRO A 54 -2.34 38.76 -5.66
CA PRO A 54 -2.75 40.17 -5.68
C PRO A 54 -3.27 40.69 -4.34
N LEU A 55 -3.29 42.02 -4.18
CA LEU A 55 -3.86 42.75 -3.05
C LEU A 55 -5.14 43.48 -3.48
N SER A 56 -6.32 43.05 -3.02
CA SER A 56 -7.53 43.88 -2.96
C SER A 56 -8.64 43.19 -2.14
N LEU A 57 -8.67 43.42 -0.83
CA LEU A 57 -9.88 43.26 -0.02
C LEU A 57 -10.74 44.52 -0.25
N HIS A 58 -12.00 44.36 -0.65
CA HIS A 58 -13.08 45.34 -0.44
C HIS A 58 -14.44 44.61 -0.51
N ALA A 59 -15.48 45.20 0.10
CA ALA A 59 -16.74 44.53 0.36
C ALA A 59 -17.98 45.43 0.11
N LEU A 60 -19.15 44.79 0.09
CA LEU A 60 -20.52 45.34 0.13
C LEU A 60 -21.01 46.11 -1.11
N GLN A 61 -22.06 45.56 -1.76
CA GLN A 61 -23.40 46.17 -1.86
C GLN A 61 -24.43 45.17 -2.43
N HIS A 62 -25.73 45.46 -2.26
CA HIS A 62 -26.90 44.61 -2.59
C HIS A 62 -27.72 45.22 -3.76
N PRO A 63 -28.89 44.69 -4.19
CA PRO A 63 -29.42 43.32 -4.28
C PRO A 63 -29.95 42.95 -5.70
N ASN A 64 -30.47 41.72 -5.86
CA ASN A 64 -31.51 41.27 -6.82
C ASN A 64 -31.48 41.75 -8.30
N ALA A 65 -31.10 40.84 -9.20
CA ALA A 65 -31.68 40.73 -10.55
C ALA A 65 -31.75 39.24 -10.95
N ALA A 66 -32.79 38.84 -11.69
CA ALA A 66 -33.05 37.43 -12.04
C ALA A 66 -32.75 37.10 -13.51
N ALA A 67 -32.67 35.80 -13.80
CA ALA A 67 -32.79 35.21 -15.14
C ALA A 67 -31.81 35.69 -16.25
N ALA A 68 -30.55 35.25 -16.16
CA ALA A 68 -29.72 35.02 -17.34
C ALA A 68 -29.25 33.56 -17.35
N ALA A 69 -29.71 32.78 -18.34
CA ALA A 69 -29.48 31.33 -18.40
C ALA A 69 -28.01 31.02 -18.72
N SER A 70 -27.20 30.88 -17.66
CA SER A 70 -25.80 30.48 -17.77
C SER A 70 -25.73 28.99 -18.12
N PHE A 71 -25.43 28.68 -19.38
CA PHE A 71 -25.08 27.32 -19.84
C PHE A 71 -23.75 26.89 -19.23
N SER A 72 -23.75 26.57 -17.93
CA SER A 72 -22.71 25.78 -17.31
C SER A 72 -22.64 24.44 -18.04
N PRO A 73 -21.49 24.07 -18.65
CA PRO A 73 -21.32 22.72 -19.16
C PRO A 73 -21.34 21.80 -17.94
N SER A 74 -22.45 21.12 -17.73
CA SER A 74 -22.55 20.03 -16.77
C SER A 74 -21.60 18.94 -17.24
N ARG A 75 -20.34 19.02 -16.79
CA ARG A 75 -19.41 17.89 -16.73
C ARG A 75 -19.94 16.91 -15.70
N GLY A 76 -21.07 16.29 -16.03
CA GLY A 76 -21.53 15.02 -15.50
C GLY A 76 -20.56 13.93 -15.94
N TYR A 77 -19.32 14.03 -15.47
CA TYR A 77 -18.58 12.84 -15.11
C TYR A 77 -19.42 12.20 -14.00
N SER A 78 -20.28 11.26 -14.39
CA SER A 78 -20.80 10.27 -13.47
C SER A 78 -19.60 9.75 -12.71
N SER A 79 -19.56 9.97 -11.40
CA SER A 79 -18.46 9.53 -10.55
C SER A 79 -18.52 8.01 -10.45
N MET A 80 -18.05 7.33 -11.50
CA MET A 80 -17.98 5.88 -11.60
C MET A 80 -17.15 5.39 -10.42
N ARG A 81 -17.83 4.90 -9.38
CA ARG A 81 -17.19 4.30 -8.22
C ARG A 81 -16.45 3.08 -8.73
N LEU A 82 -15.13 3.19 -8.80
CA LEU A 82 -14.29 2.08 -9.22
C LEU A 82 -14.49 0.91 -8.26
N PRO A 83 -14.41 -0.35 -8.72
CA PRO A 83 -14.53 -1.48 -7.82
C PRO A 83 -13.45 -1.39 -6.72
N VAL A 84 -13.82 -1.71 -5.48
CA VAL A 84 -12.86 -1.73 -4.36
C VAL A 84 -11.83 -2.83 -4.62
N MET A 85 -10.56 -2.47 -4.53
CA MET A 85 -9.45 -3.43 -4.54
C MET A 85 -9.49 -4.27 -3.25
N LYS A 86 -9.28 -5.57 -3.37
CA LYS A 86 -9.16 -6.53 -2.26
C LYS A 86 -7.94 -7.42 -2.51
N PHE A 87 -7.37 -7.98 -1.44
CA PHE A 87 -6.41 -9.07 -1.58
C PHE A 87 -7.15 -10.41 -1.59
N SER A 88 -6.98 -11.22 -2.65
CA SER A 88 -7.59 -12.56 -2.77
C SER A 88 -6.69 -13.71 -2.32
N GLY A 89 -5.42 -13.44 -1.98
CA GLY A 89 -4.46 -14.43 -1.50
C GLY A 89 -4.59 -14.81 -0.03
N GLU A 90 -3.80 -15.80 0.40
CA GLU A 90 -3.69 -16.22 1.79
C GLU A 90 -2.98 -15.16 2.66
N ILE A 91 -3.54 -14.89 3.84
CA ILE A 91 -2.91 -14.04 4.85
C ILE A 91 -2.37 -14.90 6.01
N MET A 92 -1.04 -14.99 6.08
CA MET A 92 -0.34 -15.68 7.16
C MET A 92 -0.05 -14.70 8.31
N TYR A 93 -0.85 -14.78 9.36
CA TYR A 93 -0.69 -13.99 10.57
C TYR A 93 0.37 -14.60 11.50
N SER A 94 1.25 -13.79 12.09
CA SER A 94 2.33 -14.26 12.98
C SER A 94 2.52 -13.30 14.16
N ARG A 95 2.47 -13.84 15.39
CA ARG A 95 2.36 -13.02 16.62
C ARG A 95 3.47 -13.24 17.64
N THR A 96 3.92 -14.47 17.85
CA THR A 96 5.06 -14.74 18.75
C THR A 96 6.39 -14.51 18.03
N PHE A 97 7.49 -14.48 18.79
CA PHE A 97 8.83 -14.47 18.23
C PHE A 97 9.04 -15.66 17.26
N ASP A 98 8.64 -16.86 17.70
CA ASP A 98 8.83 -18.10 16.93
C ASP A 98 7.99 -18.14 15.65
N ASP A 99 6.74 -17.63 15.67
CA ASP A 99 5.91 -17.55 14.47
C ASP A 99 6.54 -16.63 13.42
N VAL A 100 7.03 -15.47 13.87
CA VAL A 100 7.64 -14.47 12.99
C VAL A 100 9.00 -14.93 12.46
N GLU A 101 9.80 -15.64 13.27
CA GLU A 101 11.04 -16.26 12.79
C GLU A 101 10.76 -17.39 11.78
N LYS A 102 9.76 -18.25 12.02
CA LYS A 102 9.32 -19.28 11.06
C LYS A 102 8.81 -18.65 9.75
N ALA A 103 8.00 -17.59 9.84
CA ALA A 103 7.49 -16.87 8.68
C ALA A 103 8.63 -16.21 7.87
N ALA A 104 9.58 -15.55 8.53
CA ALA A 104 10.76 -14.98 7.89
C ALA A 104 11.67 -16.06 7.27
N THR A 105 11.78 -17.23 7.90
CA THR A 105 12.51 -18.39 7.36
C THR A 105 11.85 -18.94 6.09
N LYS A 106 10.50 -19.06 6.08
CA LYS A 106 9.73 -19.43 4.87
C LYS A 106 9.95 -18.42 3.75
N LEU A 107 9.87 -17.12 4.06
CA LEU A 107 10.12 -16.04 3.11
C LEU A 107 11.54 -16.07 2.53
N LEU A 108 12.57 -16.14 3.38
CA LEU A 108 13.97 -16.21 2.92
C LEU A 108 14.20 -17.38 1.97
N LYS A 109 13.67 -18.57 2.27
CA LYS A 109 13.78 -19.72 1.37
C LYS A 109 13.10 -19.47 0.02
N ILE A 110 11.84 -19.03 0.01
CA ILE A 110 11.09 -18.74 -1.23
C ILE A 110 11.83 -17.69 -2.08
N LEU A 111 12.44 -16.69 -1.43
CA LEU A 111 13.21 -15.66 -2.12
C LEU A 111 14.54 -16.21 -2.65
N GLU A 112 15.24 -17.06 -1.92
CA GLU A 112 16.49 -17.67 -2.39
C GLU A 112 16.28 -18.68 -3.52
N ASP A 113 15.16 -19.41 -3.53
CA ASP A 113 14.75 -20.24 -4.67
C ASP A 113 14.47 -19.33 -5.90
N LYS A 114 13.69 -18.24 -5.73
CA LYS A 114 13.46 -17.23 -6.79
C LYS A 114 14.75 -16.53 -7.28
N LYS A 115 15.83 -16.44 -6.47
CA LYS A 115 17.13 -15.84 -6.88
C LYS A 115 17.86 -16.65 -7.95
N ARG A 116 17.47 -17.92 -8.16
CA ARG A 116 18.03 -18.78 -9.22
C ARG A 116 17.49 -18.45 -10.61
N GLU A 117 16.32 -17.82 -10.66
CA GLU A 117 15.57 -17.53 -11.88
C GLU A 117 15.59 -16.03 -12.23
N MET A 118 15.58 -15.14 -11.21
CA MET A 118 15.44 -13.70 -11.40
C MET A 118 16.64 -12.91 -10.86
N THR A 119 17.23 -12.06 -11.71
CA THR A 119 18.36 -11.17 -11.37
C THR A 119 18.04 -10.16 -10.26
N ARG A 120 16.77 -9.84 -10.06
CA ARG A 120 16.25 -8.97 -8.98
C ARG A 120 14.88 -9.47 -8.57
N ILE A 121 14.62 -9.48 -7.26
CA ILE A 121 13.31 -9.83 -6.69
C ILE A 121 12.78 -8.60 -5.95
N ALA A 122 11.48 -8.37 -6.06
CA ALA A 122 10.76 -7.38 -5.27
C ALA A 122 9.76 -8.08 -4.33
N VAL A 123 9.58 -7.52 -3.13
CA VAL A 123 8.49 -7.85 -2.22
C VAL A 123 7.67 -6.60 -1.94
N GLY A 124 6.35 -6.75 -1.87
CA GLY A 124 5.46 -5.71 -1.37
C GLY A 124 5.74 -5.49 0.11
N PHE A 125 5.92 -4.24 0.52
CA PHE A 125 6.36 -3.89 1.87
C PHE A 125 5.59 -2.70 2.43
N ASP A 126 5.03 -2.87 3.62
CA ASP A 126 4.22 -1.87 4.31
C ASP A 126 4.28 -2.09 5.85
N ILE A 127 4.00 -1.07 6.65
CA ILE A 127 4.07 -1.12 8.12
C ILE A 127 3.04 -0.21 8.79
N GLU A 128 2.45 -0.71 9.89
CA GLU A 128 1.44 0.02 10.65
C GLU A 128 1.89 0.36 12.07
N TRP A 129 1.56 1.57 12.54
CA TRP A 129 1.86 2.05 13.89
C TRP A 129 0.78 2.98 14.43
N ARG A 130 0.60 2.99 15.76
CA ARG A 130 -0.40 3.86 16.40
C ARG A 130 0.00 5.35 16.22
N PRO A 131 -0.82 6.19 15.55
CA PRO A 131 -0.55 7.62 15.43
C PRO A 131 -0.68 8.32 16.79
N THR A 132 -0.11 9.52 16.91
CA THR A 132 -0.24 10.35 18.12
C THR A 132 -0.33 11.83 17.77
N PHE A 133 -1.47 12.43 18.13
CA PHE A 133 -1.82 13.82 17.82
C PHE A 133 -1.47 14.81 18.95
N ARG A 134 -0.85 14.34 20.04
CA ARG A 134 -0.41 15.18 21.16
C ARG A 134 0.98 15.73 20.88
N LYS A 135 1.09 17.06 20.75
CA LYS A 135 2.36 17.77 20.52
C LYS A 135 3.41 17.35 21.57
N GLY A 136 4.61 16.96 21.11
CA GLY A 136 5.72 16.54 21.98
C GLY A 136 5.71 15.07 22.39
N VAL A 137 4.62 14.32 22.16
CA VAL A 137 4.58 12.87 22.37
C VAL A 137 4.91 12.18 21.03
N PRO A 138 5.91 11.26 20.98
CA PRO A 138 6.22 10.54 19.74
C PRO A 138 5.08 9.58 19.36
N PRO A 139 4.95 9.21 18.07
CA PRO A 139 4.07 8.13 17.65
C PRO A 139 4.53 6.79 18.26
N GLY A 140 3.63 5.81 18.30
CA GLY A 140 3.98 4.45 18.73
C GLY A 140 5.06 3.83 17.84
N LYS A 141 5.76 2.80 18.35
CA LYS A 141 6.62 1.95 17.51
C LYS A 141 5.79 1.22 16.44
N VAL A 142 6.45 0.79 15.36
CA VAL A 142 5.85 -0.15 14.38
C VAL A 142 5.25 -1.33 15.13
N ALA A 143 3.97 -1.58 14.89
CA ALA A 143 3.19 -2.61 15.55
C ALA A 143 2.92 -3.81 14.66
N VAL A 144 2.78 -3.57 13.36
CA VAL A 144 2.57 -4.59 12.33
C VAL A 144 3.49 -4.30 11.16
N MET A 145 4.00 -5.36 10.53
CA MET A 145 4.71 -5.30 9.26
C MET A 145 4.06 -6.26 8.28
N GLN A 146 3.82 -5.79 7.07
CA GLN A 146 3.21 -6.53 5.98
C GLN A 146 4.29 -6.83 4.92
N ILE A 147 4.48 -8.11 4.59
CA ILE A 147 5.40 -8.54 3.52
C ILE A 147 4.67 -9.50 2.59
N CYS A 148 4.42 -9.08 1.34
CA CYS A 148 3.85 -9.95 0.31
C CYS A 148 4.95 -10.36 -0.69
N GLY A 149 5.23 -11.66 -0.78
CA GLY A 149 6.32 -12.22 -1.61
C GLY A 149 5.92 -12.56 -3.06
N ASP A 150 4.62 -12.52 -3.34
CA ASP A 150 3.93 -12.72 -4.60
C ASP A 150 2.46 -12.25 -4.46
N THR A 151 1.63 -12.48 -5.46
CA THR A 151 0.22 -12.07 -5.50
C THR A 151 -0.71 -12.94 -4.66
N SER A 152 -0.31 -14.15 -4.29
CA SER A 152 -1.16 -15.13 -3.58
C SER A 152 -0.84 -15.28 -2.10
N HIS A 153 0.25 -14.70 -1.59
CA HIS A 153 0.64 -14.79 -0.18
C HIS A 153 1.08 -13.45 0.41
N CYS A 154 0.49 -13.06 1.54
CA CYS A 154 1.00 -11.96 2.35
C CYS A 154 1.15 -12.33 3.83
N HIS A 155 2.28 -11.95 4.42
CA HIS A 155 2.61 -12.18 5.83
C HIS A 155 2.33 -10.93 6.66
N VAL A 156 1.65 -11.09 7.80
CA VAL A 156 1.29 -10.01 8.73
C VAL A 156 1.94 -10.28 10.09
N LEU A 157 2.99 -9.51 10.39
CA LEU A 157 3.96 -9.80 11.46
C LEU A 157 3.80 -8.79 12.62
N HIS A 158 3.42 -9.24 13.82
CA HIS A 158 3.14 -8.36 14.96
C HIS A 158 4.38 -7.99 15.78
N LEU A 159 5.09 -6.94 15.36
CA LEU A 159 6.37 -6.51 15.93
C LEU A 159 6.29 -5.93 17.36
N ILE A 160 5.10 -5.50 17.82
CA ILE A 160 4.86 -5.17 19.25
C ILE A 160 4.87 -6.40 20.18
N HIS A 161 4.85 -7.62 19.64
CA HIS A 161 4.82 -8.86 20.42
C HIS A 161 6.01 -9.76 20.13
N SER A 162 6.44 -9.85 18.87
CA SER A 162 7.58 -10.64 18.43
C SER A 162 8.93 -9.89 18.50
N GLY A 163 8.93 -8.56 18.61
CA GLY A 163 10.12 -7.77 18.28
C GLY A 163 10.47 -7.91 16.79
N ILE A 164 11.75 -7.94 16.45
CA ILE A 164 12.21 -8.34 15.11
C ILE A 164 13.20 -9.52 15.29
N PRO A 165 12.76 -10.76 14.98
CA PRO A 165 13.61 -11.95 14.97
C PRO A 165 14.76 -11.90 13.94
N ARG A 166 15.73 -12.82 14.04
CA ARG A 166 17.00 -12.71 13.30
C ARG A 166 16.83 -12.92 11.81
N ASN A 167 16.00 -13.87 11.38
CA ASN A 167 15.74 -14.09 9.95
C ASN A 167 14.89 -12.95 9.35
N LEU A 168 14.03 -12.29 10.15
CA LEU A 168 13.36 -11.06 9.72
C LEU A 168 14.36 -9.91 9.56
N GLN A 169 15.31 -9.74 10.49
CA GLN A 169 16.39 -8.76 10.32
C GLN A 169 17.22 -9.02 9.06
N LEU A 170 17.62 -10.28 8.81
CA LEU A 170 18.39 -10.65 7.62
C LEU A 170 17.63 -10.32 6.33
N LEU A 171 16.33 -10.61 6.26
CA LEU A 171 15.47 -10.24 5.13
C LEU A 171 15.40 -8.72 4.92
N LEU A 172 15.23 -7.94 6.00
CA LEU A 172 15.20 -6.48 5.94
C LEU A 172 16.55 -5.90 5.48
N GLU A 173 17.66 -6.45 5.96
CA GLU A 173 19.01 -5.97 5.73
C GLU A 173 19.66 -6.46 4.42
N ASP A 174 19.08 -7.46 3.72
CA ASP A 174 19.54 -7.94 2.41
C ASP A 174 19.29 -6.89 1.30
N PRO A 175 20.31 -6.34 0.64
CA PRO A 175 20.13 -5.37 -0.45
C PRO A 175 19.71 -6.01 -1.79
N THR A 176 19.75 -7.34 -1.92
CA THR A 176 19.41 -8.08 -3.16
C THR A 176 17.91 -8.36 -3.29
N VAL A 177 17.17 -8.34 -2.18
CA VAL A 177 15.70 -8.34 -2.16
C VAL A 177 15.21 -6.90 -2.04
N LEU A 178 14.53 -6.41 -3.08
CA LEU A 178 13.95 -5.07 -3.10
C LEU A 178 12.66 -5.03 -2.28
N LYS A 179 12.52 -4.02 -1.42
CA LYS A 179 11.29 -3.74 -0.65
C LYS A 179 10.60 -2.59 -1.36
N VAL A 180 9.34 -2.80 -1.75
CA VAL A 180 8.61 -1.89 -2.64
C VAL A 180 7.33 -1.42 -1.97
N GLY A 181 7.15 -0.10 -1.90
CA GLY A 181 5.99 0.55 -1.26
C GLY A 181 5.88 2.02 -1.68
N ALA A 182 4.82 2.71 -1.24
CA ALA A 182 4.59 4.12 -1.57
C ALA A 182 4.90 5.01 -0.37
N GLY A 183 5.98 5.81 -0.43
CA GLY A 183 6.49 6.57 0.72
C GLY A 183 7.50 5.80 1.60
N ILE A 184 7.87 4.58 1.18
CA ILE A 184 8.66 3.58 1.92
C ILE A 184 10.01 4.06 2.48
N GLY A 185 10.59 5.14 1.95
CA GLY A 185 11.75 5.80 2.57
C GLY A 185 11.47 6.35 3.98
N GLY A 186 10.23 6.75 4.26
CA GLY A 186 9.76 7.13 5.60
C GLY A 186 9.70 5.94 6.56
N ASP A 187 9.34 4.77 6.03
CA ASP A 187 9.09 3.53 6.75
C ASP A 187 10.37 2.79 7.12
N ALA A 188 11.32 2.70 6.18
CA ALA A 188 12.69 2.30 6.47
C ALA A 188 13.30 3.17 7.58
N GLY A 189 13.05 4.48 7.54
CA GLY A 189 13.44 5.40 8.60
C GLY A 189 12.68 5.20 9.92
N LYS A 190 11.41 4.76 9.88
CA LYS A 190 10.60 4.42 11.07
C LYS A 190 11.17 3.19 11.78
N ILE A 191 11.46 2.13 11.02
CA ILE A 191 12.06 0.88 11.52
C ILE A 191 13.44 1.15 12.11
N PHE A 192 14.27 1.96 11.45
CA PHE A 192 15.58 2.34 11.99
C PHE A 192 15.47 3.07 13.33
N ARG A 193 14.55 4.05 13.47
CA ARG A 193 14.33 4.76 14.74
C ARG A 193 13.75 3.88 15.85
N ASP A 194 12.87 2.94 15.49
CA ASP A 194 12.15 2.13 16.46
C ASP A 194 12.93 0.88 16.92
N TYR A 195 13.76 0.30 16.04
CA TYR A 195 14.41 -1.01 16.22
C TYR A 195 15.91 -1.03 15.90
N ASN A 196 16.52 0.08 15.46
CA ASN A 196 17.93 0.17 15.03
C ASN A 196 18.30 -0.80 13.88
N ILE A 197 17.35 -1.12 13.00
CA ILE A 197 17.56 -1.99 11.83
C ILE A 197 17.54 -1.16 10.54
N SER A 198 18.55 -1.37 9.68
CA SER A 198 18.72 -0.63 8.42
C SER A 198 18.11 -1.43 7.26
N VAL A 199 16.85 -1.13 6.92
CA VAL A 199 16.19 -1.75 5.75
C VAL A 199 16.94 -1.36 4.48
N LYS A 200 17.42 -2.37 3.71
CA LYS A 200 18.16 -2.18 2.45
C LYS A 200 17.34 -2.65 1.25
N GLY A 201 17.68 -2.16 0.06
CA GLY A 201 16.93 -2.45 -1.18
C GLY A 201 15.60 -1.70 -1.28
N VAL A 202 15.49 -0.50 -0.70
CA VAL A 202 14.24 0.26 -0.62
C VAL A 202 13.98 1.01 -1.93
N GLU A 203 12.85 0.72 -2.59
CA GLU A 203 12.45 1.33 -3.88
C GLU A 203 11.03 1.90 -3.78
N ASP A 204 10.86 3.19 -4.07
CA ASP A 204 9.57 3.88 -3.91
C ASP A 204 8.73 3.81 -5.20
N LEU A 205 7.49 3.32 -5.08
CA LEU A 205 6.53 3.25 -6.19
C LEU A 205 6.30 4.60 -6.87
N SER A 206 6.36 5.71 -6.13
CA SER A 206 6.23 7.07 -6.68
C SER A 206 7.41 7.46 -7.56
N PHE A 207 8.61 6.90 -7.35
CA PHE A 207 9.76 7.13 -8.22
C PHE A 207 9.58 6.42 -9.56
N HIS A 208 9.25 5.12 -9.53
CA HIS A 208 8.99 4.34 -10.75
C HIS A 208 7.75 4.84 -11.51
N ALA A 209 6.70 5.26 -10.82
CA ALA A 209 5.50 5.85 -11.45
C ALA A 209 5.83 7.12 -12.25
N ASN A 210 6.66 8.02 -11.71
CA ASN A 210 7.11 9.21 -12.44
C ASN A 210 7.95 8.87 -13.68
N GLN A 211 8.72 7.77 -13.66
CA GLN A 211 9.46 7.30 -14.83
C GLN A 211 8.55 6.63 -15.88
N LYS A 212 7.54 5.86 -15.46
CA LYS A 212 6.71 5.04 -16.35
C LYS A 212 5.48 5.77 -16.90
N LEU A 213 4.84 6.66 -16.13
CA LEU A 213 3.52 7.24 -16.45
C LEU A 213 3.59 8.65 -17.07
N GLY A 214 4.75 9.31 -16.97
CA GLY A 214 4.94 10.68 -17.47
C GLY A 214 4.11 11.73 -16.70
N GLY A 215 3.81 12.85 -17.36
CA GLY A 215 3.05 13.97 -16.76
C GLY A 215 3.88 14.97 -15.96
N GLY A 216 5.09 14.61 -15.55
CA GLY A 216 5.98 15.41 -14.71
C GLY A 216 6.07 14.88 -13.28
N PRO A 217 6.99 15.39 -12.43
CA PRO A 217 7.19 14.83 -11.10
C PRO A 217 6.00 15.07 -10.17
N LEU A 218 5.31 13.98 -9.80
CA LEU A 218 4.21 13.96 -8.83
C LEU A 218 4.61 13.13 -7.60
N LYS A 219 3.96 13.39 -6.46
CA LYS A 219 3.96 12.45 -5.33
C LYS A 219 2.76 11.53 -5.47
N TRP A 220 3.02 10.27 -5.82
CA TRP A 220 2.00 9.24 -5.96
C TRP A 220 1.80 8.53 -4.62
N GLY A 221 0.58 8.56 -4.09
CA GLY A 221 0.17 7.70 -2.98
C GLY A 221 -0.41 6.38 -3.50
N LEU A 222 -0.42 5.33 -2.68
CA LEU A 222 -0.86 3.99 -3.11
C LEU A 222 -2.25 4.01 -3.75
N ALA A 223 -3.22 4.71 -3.15
CA ALA A 223 -4.58 4.84 -3.70
C ALA A 223 -4.61 5.47 -5.11
N SER A 224 -3.81 6.51 -5.35
CA SER A 224 -3.69 7.14 -6.68
C SER A 224 -3.01 6.26 -7.73
N LEU A 225 -2.20 5.27 -7.30
CA LEU A 225 -1.61 4.28 -8.19
C LEU A 225 -2.59 3.15 -8.48
N THR A 226 -3.32 2.66 -7.47
CA THR A 226 -4.41 1.67 -7.62
C THR A 226 -5.48 2.19 -8.59
N GLU A 227 -5.92 3.45 -8.44
CA GLU A 227 -6.83 4.10 -9.38
C GLU A 227 -6.22 4.17 -10.79
N LYS A 228 -4.97 4.65 -10.88
CA LYS A 228 -4.36 4.98 -12.17
C LYS A 228 -3.90 3.77 -13.00
N LEU A 229 -3.55 2.65 -12.34
CA LEU A 229 -3.00 1.46 -12.97
C LEU A 229 -4.01 0.31 -13.06
N LEU A 230 -4.81 0.09 -12.00
CA LEU A 230 -5.70 -1.06 -11.88
C LEU A 230 -7.16 -0.73 -12.18
N SER A 231 -7.51 0.57 -12.30
CA SER A 231 -8.89 1.05 -12.35
C SER A 231 -9.75 0.55 -11.18
N ARG A 232 -9.13 0.40 -9.99
CA ARG A 232 -9.76 0.03 -8.72
C ARG A 232 -9.54 1.15 -7.70
N GLN A 233 -10.37 1.24 -6.67
CA GLN A 233 -10.14 2.16 -5.54
C GLN A 233 -9.64 1.39 -4.31
N LEU A 234 -8.65 1.92 -3.59
CA LEU A 234 -8.37 1.44 -2.23
C LEU A 234 -9.44 1.99 -1.29
N ASN A 235 -10.12 1.09 -0.57
CA ASN A 235 -10.96 1.50 0.55
C ASN A 235 -10.09 1.64 1.80
N VAL A 236 -9.46 2.81 1.97
CA VAL A 236 -8.76 3.18 3.21
C VAL A 236 -9.78 3.90 4.11
N PRO A 237 -10.45 3.21 5.06
CA PRO A 237 -11.43 3.85 5.92
C PRO A 237 -10.75 4.89 6.83
N ASP A 238 -11.36 6.07 6.98
CA ASP A 238 -10.82 7.20 7.76
C ASP A 238 -10.47 6.82 9.22
N LEU A 239 -11.10 5.76 9.75
CA LEU A 239 -10.77 5.20 11.05
C LEU A 239 -9.32 4.71 11.16
N LEU A 240 -8.65 4.24 10.11
CA LEU A 240 -7.25 3.79 10.20
C LEU A 240 -6.25 4.96 10.35
N ILE A 241 -6.58 6.13 9.79
CA ILE A 241 -5.74 7.34 9.91
C ILE A 241 -5.78 7.93 11.34
N VAL A 242 -6.87 7.69 12.09
CA VAL A 242 -7.17 8.45 13.33
C VAL A 242 -7.42 7.56 14.56
N SER A 243 -7.99 6.36 14.39
CA SER A 243 -8.36 5.48 15.51
C SER A 243 -7.22 4.57 15.96
N GLN A 244 -7.45 3.88 17.06
CA GLN A 244 -6.43 3.12 17.78
C GLN A 244 -6.15 1.79 17.07
N ILE A 245 -4.97 1.20 17.35
CA ILE A 245 -4.78 -0.25 17.26
C ILE A 245 -5.10 -0.82 18.66
N PRO A 246 -6.35 -1.19 18.98
CA PRO A 246 -6.65 -2.00 20.14
C PRO A 246 -6.29 -3.46 19.86
N TYR A 247 -6.21 -4.26 20.93
CA TYR A 247 -5.97 -5.69 20.83
C TYR A 247 -7.08 -6.39 20.02
N GLY A 248 -6.68 -7.22 19.04
CA GLY A 248 -7.51 -8.31 18.53
C GLY A 248 -8.45 -8.04 17.36
N ARG A 249 -8.36 -6.91 16.64
CA ARG A 249 -9.13 -6.73 15.38
C ARG A 249 -8.49 -5.77 14.37
N LEU A 250 -7.44 -6.24 13.69
CA LEU A 250 -7.17 -5.76 12.33
C LEU A 250 -8.39 -6.09 11.47
N ARG A 251 -8.94 -5.09 10.77
CA ARG A 251 -10.06 -5.26 9.84
C ARG A 251 -9.64 -4.70 8.50
N TRP A 252 -9.91 -5.48 7.45
CA TRP A 252 -9.46 -5.29 6.07
C TRP A 252 -8.03 -5.77 5.79
N LEU A 253 -7.97 -7.02 5.31
CA LEU A 253 -7.64 -7.22 3.90
C LEU A 253 -8.94 -7.42 3.09
#